data_AF-A0A947ZTP5-F1
#
_entry.id   AF-A0A947ZTP5-F1
#
_cell.length_a   1.000
_cell.length_b   1.000
_cell.length_c   1.000
_cell.angle_alpha   90.00
_cell.angle_beta   90.00
_cell.angle_gamma   90.00
#
_symmetry.space_group_name_H-M   'P 1'
#
loop_
_entity.id
_entity.type
_entity.pdbx_description
1 polymer ?
#
loop_
_entity_poly.entity_id
_entity_poly.type
_entity_poly.pdbx_seq_one_letter_code
_entity_poly.pdbx_strand_id
1 'polypeptide(L)'
;MFGRIHKAYLLLMALYLFLSCAKPVEIVIPDDPVYPTSGTATVDNKEVVNYNGSGFYFATAQVIYYPNTSEVFPDISVRVSLATNYLPQFWSIDGNSAFKLLDSSPDSSNAYAFFDSLTAISDTSGFVSPISNLSVYQTLAIRANQKKYAKIIITKITVDSINNITETTFKWVYQPDGSLTFPAQ
;
A
#
# COMPACT_ATOMS: atom_id res chain seq x y z
N MET A 1 30.26 53.50 -10.43
CA MET A 1 30.11 52.62 -9.25
C MET A 1 28.91 51.68 -9.44
N PHE A 2 28.94 50.78 -10.45
CA PHE A 2 27.76 49.97 -10.83
C PHE A 2 28.15 48.56 -11.35
N GLY A 3 29.16 47.92 -10.76
CA GLY A 3 29.69 46.64 -11.26
C GLY A 3 29.74 45.48 -10.27
N ARG A 4 29.32 45.66 -9.02
CA ARG A 4 29.54 44.67 -7.95
C ARG A 4 28.32 43.86 -7.51
N ILE A 5 27.11 44.28 -7.86
CA ILE A 5 25.87 43.67 -7.32
C ILE A 5 25.42 42.44 -8.13
N HIS A 6 25.77 42.35 -9.42
CA HIS A 6 25.32 41.25 -10.30
C HIS A 6 26.05 39.92 -10.07
N LYS A 7 27.28 39.93 -9.55
CA LYS A 7 28.05 38.68 -9.32
C LYS A 7 27.61 37.94 -8.04
N ALA A 8 27.08 38.65 -7.05
CA ALA A 8 26.63 38.04 -5.79
C ALA A 8 25.30 37.30 -5.96
N TYR A 9 24.38 37.83 -6.77
CA TYR A 9 23.08 37.19 -7.04
C TYR A 9 23.20 35.89 -7.85
N LEU A 10 24.12 35.84 -8.81
CA LEU A 10 24.37 34.62 -9.61
C LEU A 10 24.98 33.49 -8.76
N LEU A 11 25.83 33.81 -7.78
CA LEU A 11 26.39 32.82 -6.87
C LEU A 11 25.36 32.30 -5.86
N LEU A 12 24.42 33.15 -5.43
CA LEU A 12 23.36 32.76 -4.49
C LEU A 12 22.31 31.83 -5.14
N MET A 13 22.00 32.02 -6.43
CA MET A 13 21.10 31.11 -7.17
C MET A 13 21.76 29.75 -7.48
N ALA A 14 23.07 29.72 -7.74
CA ALA A 14 23.77 28.46 -7.99
C ALA A 14 23.87 27.58 -6.73
N LEU A 15 23.83 28.18 -5.53
CA LEU A 15 23.86 27.45 -4.25
C LEU A 15 22.52 26.80 -3.89
N TYR A 16 21.39 27.34 -4.38
CA TYR A 16 20.05 26.78 -4.14
C TYR A 16 19.76 25.53 -4.99
N LEU A 17 20.50 25.32 -6.08
CA LEU A 17 20.33 24.16 -6.95
C LEU A 17 20.91 22.86 -6.38
N PHE A 18 21.65 22.91 -5.26
CA PHE A 18 22.25 21.73 -4.62
C PHE A 18 21.55 21.28 -3.32
N LEU A 19 20.48 21.96 -2.88
CA LEU A 19 19.80 21.65 -1.61
C LEU A 19 18.55 20.79 -1.74
N SER A 20 18.14 20.41 -2.96
CA SER A 20 16.98 19.55 -3.19
C SER A 20 17.40 18.21 -3.81
N CYS A 21 18.31 17.50 -3.16
CA CYS A 21 18.45 16.07 -3.38
C CYS A 21 17.72 15.38 -2.23
N ALA A 22 16.39 15.23 -2.36
CA ALA A 22 15.65 14.34 -1.48
C ALA A 22 16.31 12.97 -1.60
N LYS A 23 16.95 12.50 -0.52
CA LYS A 23 17.57 11.17 -0.53
C LYS A 23 16.47 10.15 -0.87
N PRO A 24 16.68 9.27 -1.85
CA PRO A 24 15.73 8.20 -2.10
C PRO A 24 15.53 7.39 -0.81
N VAL A 25 14.27 7.06 -0.51
CA VAL A 25 13.93 6.22 0.64
C VAL A 25 14.44 4.81 0.34
N GLU A 26 15.56 4.45 0.96
CA GLU A 26 16.08 3.09 0.92
C GLU A 26 15.24 2.21 1.84
N ILE A 27 14.62 1.18 1.27
CA ILE A 27 13.90 0.17 2.04
C ILE A 27 14.95 -0.84 2.51
N VAL A 28 15.29 -0.80 3.79
CA VAL A 28 16.25 -1.73 4.40
C VAL A 28 15.52 -3.01 4.77
N ILE A 29 15.83 -4.10 4.08
CA ILE A 29 15.41 -5.46 4.45
C ILE A 29 16.59 -6.08 5.22
N PRO A 30 16.46 -6.39 6.52
CA PRO A 30 17.55 -6.98 7.30
C PRO A 30 17.94 -8.38 6.78
N ASP A 31 19.19 -8.78 6.99
CA ASP A 31 19.71 -10.09 6.60
C ASP A 31 19.04 -11.26 7.35
N ASP A 32 18.54 -11.02 8.57
CA ASP A 32 17.66 -11.91 9.33
C ASP A 32 16.33 -11.19 9.63
N PRO A 33 15.40 -11.15 8.67
CA PRO A 33 14.21 -10.35 8.79
C PRO A 33 13.20 -10.99 9.74
N VAL A 34 13.00 -10.36 10.90
CA VAL A 34 11.82 -10.59 11.72
C VAL A 34 10.62 -9.92 11.02
N TYR A 35 9.87 -10.72 10.28
CA TYR A 35 8.69 -10.24 9.56
C TYR A 35 7.53 -9.96 10.50
N PRO A 36 6.95 -8.76 10.48
CA PRO A 36 5.66 -8.50 11.10
C PRO A 36 4.59 -9.42 10.50
N THR A 37 3.82 -10.10 11.36
CA THR A 37 2.80 -11.06 10.92
C THR A 37 1.37 -10.54 11.05
N SER A 38 1.15 -9.43 11.76
CA SER A 38 -0.18 -8.81 11.88
C SER A 38 -0.09 -7.32 12.21
N GLY A 39 -1.19 -6.61 11.98
CA GLY A 39 -1.30 -5.21 12.36
C GLY A 39 -2.49 -4.50 11.71
N THR A 40 -2.42 -3.18 11.73
CA THR A 40 -3.37 -2.28 11.07
C THR A 40 -2.59 -1.33 10.19
N ALA A 41 -3.08 -1.04 8.99
CA ALA A 41 -2.46 -0.09 8.08
C ALA A 41 -3.51 0.80 7.42
N THR A 42 -3.09 1.98 7.01
CA THR A 42 -3.86 2.90 6.16
C THR A 42 -3.06 3.21 4.92
N VAL A 43 -3.69 3.13 3.76
CA VAL A 43 -3.13 3.46 2.44
C VAL A 43 -4.05 4.45 1.74
N ASP A 44 -3.46 5.31 0.93
CA ASP A 44 -4.19 6.33 0.16
C ASP A 44 -3.61 6.47 -1.26
N ASN A 45 -4.27 7.29 -2.08
CA ASN A 45 -3.82 7.61 -3.43
C ASN A 45 -3.22 9.03 -3.54
N LYS A 46 -2.78 9.64 -2.43
CA LYS A 46 -2.25 11.00 -2.49
C LYS A 46 -0.99 11.02 -3.36
N GLU A 47 -0.90 12.03 -4.21
CA GLU A 47 0.32 12.25 -4.99
C GLU A 47 1.49 12.57 -4.06
N VAL A 48 2.64 11.95 -4.35
CA VAL A 48 3.86 12.16 -3.58
C VAL A 48 4.93 12.65 -4.55
N VAL A 49 5.51 13.80 -4.23
CA VAL A 49 6.52 14.45 -5.07
C VAL A 49 7.68 13.49 -5.34
N ASN A 50 8.05 13.33 -6.61
CA ASN A 50 9.10 12.44 -7.12
C ASN A 50 8.76 10.94 -7.13
N TYR A 51 7.53 10.54 -6.80
CA TYR A 51 7.11 9.14 -6.84
C TYR A 51 5.88 8.96 -7.74
N ASN A 52 5.80 7.79 -8.35
CA ASN A 52 4.63 7.35 -9.14
C ASN A 52 3.46 6.93 -8.25
N GLY A 53 3.69 6.73 -6.95
CA GLY A 53 2.66 6.42 -5.97
C GLY A 53 3.21 5.82 -4.68
N SER A 54 2.30 5.36 -3.83
CA SER A 54 2.58 4.67 -2.57
C SER A 54 1.72 3.42 -2.41
N GLY A 55 2.05 2.60 -1.43
CA GLY A 55 1.23 1.46 -1.03
C GLY A 55 1.84 0.70 0.14
N PHE A 56 1.10 -0.28 0.65
CA PHE A 56 1.53 -1.09 1.79
C PHE A 56 2.38 -2.28 1.33
N TYR A 57 3.50 -2.51 2.02
CA TYR A 57 4.36 -3.67 1.84
C TYR A 57 4.37 -4.51 3.11
N PHE A 58 3.87 -5.74 3.03
CA PHE A 58 3.65 -6.58 4.21
C PHE A 58 4.95 -6.98 4.89
N ALA A 59 6.00 -7.24 4.11
CA ALA A 59 7.25 -7.78 4.64
C ALA A 59 7.94 -6.82 5.61
N THR A 60 7.71 -5.51 5.49
CA THR A 60 8.23 -4.51 6.43
C THR A 60 7.14 -3.84 7.26
N ALA A 61 5.87 -4.17 7.03
CA ALA A 61 4.70 -3.49 7.59
C ALA A 61 4.72 -1.97 7.42
N GLN A 62 5.16 -1.49 6.25
CA GLN A 62 5.32 -0.06 5.97
C GLN A 62 4.56 0.36 4.72
N VAL A 63 4.15 1.63 4.70
CA VAL A 63 3.83 2.30 3.44
C VAL A 63 5.14 2.67 2.76
N ILE A 64 5.33 2.19 1.55
CA ILE A 64 6.50 2.46 0.72
C ILE A 64 6.10 3.26 -0.51
N TYR A 65 7.05 4.00 -1.07
CA TYR A 65 6.89 4.80 -2.28
C TYR A 65 7.61 4.14 -3.44
N TYR A 66 7.09 4.29 -4.66
CA TYR A 66 7.73 3.76 -5.87
C TYR A 66 7.78 4.81 -6.99
N PRO A 67 8.81 4.84 -7.84
CA PRO A 67 10.00 3.96 -7.79
C PRO A 67 10.89 4.28 -6.56
N ASN A 68 11.58 3.26 -6.04
CA ASN A 68 12.58 3.40 -4.98
C ASN A 68 13.87 2.68 -5.40
N THR A 69 14.97 2.92 -4.68
CA THR A 69 16.29 2.36 -4.99
C THR A 69 16.39 0.85 -4.78
N SER A 70 15.49 0.27 -4.00
CA SER A 70 15.47 -1.17 -3.72
C SER A 70 14.64 -1.95 -4.75
N GLU A 71 14.04 -1.28 -5.75
CA GLU A 71 13.15 -1.88 -6.76
C GLU A 71 12.00 -2.73 -6.16
N VAL A 72 11.59 -2.40 -4.93
CA VAL A 72 10.48 -3.08 -4.25
C VAL A 72 9.17 -2.38 -4.57
N PHE A 73 8.15 -3.15 -4.92
CA PHE A 73 6.80 -2.64 -5.14
C PHE A 73 5.89 -2.94 -3.96
N PRO A 74 4.94 -2.05 -3.63
CA PRO A 74 3.94 -2.34 -2.60
C PRO A 74 3.04 -3.51 -3.03
N ASP A 75 2.63 -4.31 -2.05
CA ASP A 75 1.68 -5.43 -2.25
C ASP A 75 0.25 -4.92 -2.44
N ILE A 76 -0.08 -3.77 -1.83
CA ILE A 76 -1.37 -3.09 -1.97
C ILE A 76 -1.12 -1.62 -2.27
N SER A 77 -1.44 -1.17 -3.48
CA SER A 77 -1.59 0.25 -3.77
C SER A 77 -3.06 0.61 -3.93
N VAL A 78 -3.42 1.82 -3.49
CA VAL A 78 -4.76 2.37 -3.67
C VAL A 78 -4.78 3.28 -4.89
N ARG A 79 -5.79 3.09 -5.73
CA ARG A 79 -6.16 4.04 -6.78
C ARG A 79 -7.62 4.41 -6.64
N VAL A 80 -7.97 5.58 -7.15
CA VAL A 80 -9.36 6.00 -7.23
C VAL A 80 -9.96 5.46 -8.51
N SER A 81 -11.12 4.80 -8.41
CA SER A 81 -11.91 4.45 -9.59
C SER A 81 -12.37 5.72 -10.31
N LEU A 82 -12.17 5.77 -11.63
CA LEU A 82 -12.70 6.85 -12.48
C LEU A 82 -14.23 6.76 -12.66
N ALA A 83 -14.86 5.69 -12.17
CA ALA A 83 -16.32 5.58 -12.17
C ALA A 83 -16.96 6.51 -11.11
N THR A 84 -18.25 6.82 -11.30
CA THR A 84 -19.07 7.58 -10.37
C THR A 84 -18.90 7.06 -8.94
N ASN A 85 -18.38 7.91 -8.04
CA ASN A 85 -18.23 7.77 -6.57
C ASN A 85 -16.79 7.70 -6.01
N TYR A 86 -15.74 7.77 -6.85
CA TYR A 86 -14.34 7.85 -6.39
C TYR A 86 -13.93 6.78 -5.36
N LEU A 87 -14.55 5.59 -5.45
CA LEU A 87 -14.28 4.49 -4.52
C LEU A 87 -12.86 3.95 -4.72
N PRO A 88 -12.21 3.47 -3.64
CA PRO A 88 -10.89 2.89 -3.74
C PRO A 88 -10.91 1.59 -4.55
N GLN A 89 -9.84 1.40 -5.31
CA GLN A 89 -9.46 0.16 -5.96
C GLN A 89 -8.10 -0.25 -5.42
N PHE A 90 -7.93 -1.54 -5.10
CA PHE A 90 -6.60 -2.07 -4.85
C PHE A 90 -5.97 -2.56 -6.14
N TRP A 91 -4.70 -2.21 -6.29
CA TRP A 91 -3.87 -2.50 -7.44
C TRP A 91 -2.59 -3.20 -7.01
N SER A 92 -2.20 -4.22 -7.79
CA SER A 92 -0.86 -4.81 -7.73
C SER A 92 0.03 -4.08 -8.72
N ILE A 93 1.06 -3.39 -8.22
CA ILE A 93 1.95 -2.60 -9.10
C ILE A 93 2.80 -3.49 -10.00
N ASP A 94 3.10 -4.71 -9.57
CA ASP A 94 3.79 -5.73 -10.37
C ASP A 94 2.92 -6.38 -11.47
N GLY A 95 1.66 -5.96 -11.59
CA GLY A 95 0.72 -6.42 -12.61
C GLY A 95 0.14 -7.82 -12.37
N ASN A 96 0.47 -8.48 -11.26
CA ASN A 96 -0.03 -9.81 -10.96
C ASN A 96 -1.49 -9.76 -10.45
N SER A 97 -2.23 -10.85 -10.70
CA SER A 97 -3.50 -11.11 -10.00
C SER A 97 -3.24 -11.29 -8.51
N ALA A 98 -3.62 -10.29 -7.70
CA ALA A 98 -3.20 -10.17 -6.31
C ALA A 98 -4.34 -10.23 -5.30
N PHE A 99 -5.59 -10.02 -5.69
CA PHE A 99 -6.71 -9.86 -4.76
C PHE A 99 -7.81 -10.89 -4.98
N LYS A 100 -8.32 -11.46 -3.89
CA LYS A 100 -9.49 -12.35 -3.91
C LYS A 100 -10.43 -11.96 -2.78
N LEU A 101 -11.69 -11.65 -3.11
CA LEU A 101 -12.74 -11.49 -2.10
C LEU A 101 -13.05 -12.84 -1.47
N LEU A 102 -13.03 -12.90 -0.14
CA LEU A 102 -13.35 -14.11 0.61
C LEU A 102 -14.70 -14.00 1.30
N ASP A 103 -15.00 -12.84 1.87
CA ASP A 103 -16.26 -12.56 2.55
C ASP A 103 -16.61 -11.08 2.50
N SER A 104 -17.91 -10.78 2.59
CA SER A 104 -18.45 -9.44 2.68
C SER A 104 -19.67 -9.47 3.59
N SER A 105 -19.53 -8.93 4.79
CA SER A 105 -20.61 -8.90 5.77
C SER A 105 -21.14 -7.48 5.98
N PRO A 106 -22.46 -7.28 6.11
CA PRO A 106 -23.02 -5.99 6.53
C PRO A 106 -22.84 -5.74 8.03
N ASP A 107 -22.57 -6.78 8.82
CA ASP A 107 -22.39 -6.74 10.27
C ASP A 107 -20.90 -6.84 10.65
N SER A 108 -20.45 -5.93 11.51
CA SER A 108 -19.06 -5.86 11.92
C SER A 108 -18.63 -7.09 12.72
N SER A 109 -19.48 -7.58 13.64
CA SER A 109 -19.17 -8.71 14.51
C SER A 109 -18.95 -9.98 13.68
N ASN A 110 -19.83 -10.26 12.72
CA ASN A 110 -19.69 -11.39 11.80
C ASN A 110 -18.45 -11.27 10.92
N ALA A 111 -18.14 -10.06 10.43
CA ALA A 111 -16.97 -9.83 9.60
C ALA A 111 -15.66 -10.10 10.35
N TYR A 112 -15.55 -9.60 11.59
CA TYR A 112 -14.40 -9.88 12.45
C TYR A 112 -14.33 -11.36 12.84
N ALA A 113 -15.46 -12.00 13.15
CA ALA A 113 -15.49 -13.44 13.44
C ALA A 113 -15.03 -14.29 12.25
N PHE A 114 -15.45 -13.95 11.03
CA PHE A 114 -14.94 -14.59 9.81
C PHE A 114 -13.44 -14.35 9.65
N PHE A 115 -12.99 -13.09 9.74
CA PHE A 115 -11.59 -12.74 9.60
C PHE A 115 -10.70 -13.48 10.61
N ASP A 116 -11.09 -13.53 11.88
CA ASP A 116 -10.32 -14.16 12.94
C ASP A 116 -10.33 -15.69 12.84
N SER A 117 -11.44 -16.31 12.41
CA SER A 117 -11.55 -17.76 12.21
C SER A 117 -10.85 -18.29 10.94
N LEU A 118 -10.53 -17.42 9.98
CA LEU A 118 -9.86 -17.80 8.74
C LEU A 118 -8.39 -18.19 8.99
N THR A 119 -8.10 -19.47 9.20
CA THR A 119 -6.73 -19.95 9.48
C THR A 119 -5.91 -20.28 8.24
N ALA A 120 -6.55 -20.49 7.08
CA ALA A 120 -5.84 -20.78 5.84
C ALA A 120 -6.65 -20.37 4.60
N ILE A 121 -5.96 -20.15 3.49
CA ILE A 121 -6.56 -20.04 2.16
C ILE A 121 -6.62 -21.45 1.55
N SER A 122 -7.81 -21.98 1.34
CA SER A 122 -7.99 -23.33 0.76
C SER A 122 -7.86 -23.38 -0.77
N ASP A 123 -8.00 -22.24 -1.45
CA ASP A 123 -8.01 -22.15 -2.90
C ASP A 123 -7.29 -20.89 -3.41
N THR A 124 -6.29 -21.10 -4.27
CA THR A 124 -5.47 -20.04 -4.88
C THR A 124 -5.98 -19.60 -6.26
N SER A 125 -7.09 -20.14 -6.75
CA SER A 125 -7.78 -19.67 -7.95
C SER A 125 -8.60 -18.40 -7.67
N GLY A 126 -9.03 -17.70 -8.73
CA GLY A 126 -9.94 -16.56 -8.64
C GLY A 126 -9.33 -15.24 -8.14
N PHE A 127 -8.00 -15.15 -8.07
CA PHE A 127 -7.32 -13.87 -7.82
C PHE A 127 -7.42 -12.96 -9.04
N VAL A 128 -7.69 -11.67 -8.80
CA VAL A 128 -7.84 -10.62 -9.80
C VAL A 128 -6.95 -9.41 -9.47
N SER A 129 -6.70 -8.55 -10.45
CA SER A 129 -6.08 -7.24 -10.25
C SER A 129 -6.48 -6.33 -11.43
N PRO A 130 -7.00 -5.11 -11.19
CA PRO A 130 -7.36 -4.56 -9.88
C PRO A 130 -8.60 -5.23 -9.27
N ILE A 131 -8.87 -4.97 -7.99
CA ILE A 131 -10.17 -5.24 -7.36
C ILE A 131 -10.87 -3.91 -7.04
N SER A 132 -12.16 -3.84 -7.36
CA SER A 132 -13.02 -2.65 -7.23
C SER A 132 -14.19 -2.92 -6.28
N ASN A 133 -15.04 -1.90 -6.06
CA ASN A 133 -16.22 -1.99 -5.19
C ASN A 133 -15.88 -2.41 -3.76
N LEU A 134 -14.74 -1.90 -3.27
CA LEU A 134 -14.31 -2.14 -1.91
C LEU A 134 -15.29 -1.51 -0.93
N SER A 135 -15.62 -2.24 0.13
CA SER A 135 -16.45 -1.76 1.24
C SER A 135 -15.84 -2.14 2.58
N VAL A 136 -16.23 -1.40 3.62
CA VAL A 136 -15.94 -1.79 5.00
C VAL A 136 -16.53 -3.19 5.26
N TYR A 137 -15.85 -3.97 6.10
CA TYR A 137 -16.20 -5.34 6.48
C TYR A 137 -16.10 -6.39 5.36
N GLN A 138 -15.34 -6.08 4.31
CA GLN A 138 -14.87 -7.09 3.36
C GLN A 138 -13.57 -7.70 3.83
N THR A 139 -13.51 -9.04 3.77
CA THR A 139 -12.28 -9.80 3.96
C THR A 139 -11.71 -10.22 2.62
N LEU A 140 -10.45 -9.88 2.37
CA LEU A 140 -9.73 -10.22 1.14
C LEU A 140 -8.54 -11.12 1.46
N ALA A 141 -8.27 -12.08 0.57
CA ALA A 141 -6.94 -12.69 0.44
C ALA A 141 -6.08 -11.86 -0.51
N ILE A 142 -4.82 -11.68 -0.14
CA ILE A 142 -3.81 -10.96 -0.89
C ILE A 142 -2.69 -11.92 -1.24
N ARG A 143 -2.32 -11.99 -2.51
CA ARG A 143 -1.10 -12.62 -2.97
C ARG A 143 -0.04 -11.52 -3.05
N ALA A 144 0.81 -11.49 -2.04
CA ALA A 144 1.91 -10.56 -1.90
C ALA A 144 3.11 -10.99 -2.77
N ASN A 145 4.13 -10.14 -2.80
CA ASN A 145 5.39 -10.39 -3.49
C ASN A 145 5.96 -11.77 -3.14
N GLN A 146 6.64 -12.40 -4.11
CA GLN A 146 7.25 -13.72 -3.99
C GLN A 146 6.26 -14.86 -3.63
N LYS A 147 4.98 -14.71 -4.00
CA LYS A 147 3.90 -15.68 -3.70
C LYS A 147 3.71 -15.91 -2.19
N LYS A 148 3.95 -14.89 -1.39
CA LYS A 148 3.53 -14.87 0.01
C LYS A 148 2.07 -14.45 0.10
N TYR A 149 1.42 -14.70 1.23
CA TYR A 149 -0.01 -14.48 1.36
C TYR A 149 -0.34 -13.62 2.56
N ALA A 150 -1.35 -12.78 2.42
CA ALA A 150 -1.96 -12.07 3.53
C ALA A 150 -3.48 -12.24 3.48
N LYS A 151 -4.13 -12.06 4.62
CA LYS A 151 -5.56 -11.72 4.68
C LYS A 151 -5.69 -10.32 5.25
N ILE A 152 -6.67 -9.58 4.76
CA ILE A 152 -7.05 -8.29 5.33
C ILE A 152 -8.55 -8.24 5.57
N ILE A 153 -8.97 -7.43 6.54
CA ILE A 153 -10.36 -6.95 6.66
C ILE A 153 -10.34 -5.43 6.58
N ILE A 154 -11.15 -4.87 5.68
CA ILE A 154 -11.29 -3.42 5.54
C ILE A 154 -12.11 -2.90 6.71
N THR A 155 -11.54 -1.99 7.49
CA THR A 155 -12.17 -1.44 8.71
C THR A 155 -12.68 -0.02 8.52
N LYS A 156 -12.14 0.71 7.53
CA LYS A 156 -12.57 2.08 7.21
C LYS A 156 -12.25 2.40 5.75
N ILE A 157 -13.16 3.12 5.10
CA ILE A 157 -12.92 3.80 3.82
C ILE A 157 -13.30 5.27 4.01
N THR A 158 -12.46 6.18 3.55
CA THR A 158 -12.75 7.63 3.49
C THR A 158 -12.57 8.09 2.06
N VAL A 159 -13.48 8.95 1.59
CA VAL A 159 -13.46 9.52 0.24
C VAL A 159 -13.61 11.03 0.37
N ASP A 160 -12.60 11.76 -0.11
CA ASP A 160 -12.63 13.18 -0.37
C ASP A 160 -12.76 13.38 -1.88
N SER A 161 -14.01 13.57 -2.32
CA SER A 161 -14.35 13.75 -3.74
C SER A 161 -13.95 15.12 -4.30
N ILE A 162 -13.63 16.09 -3.43
CA ILE A 162 -13.19 17.42 -3.86
C ILE A 162 -11.75 17.33 -4.35
N ASN A 163 -10.91 16.60 -3.60
CA ASN A 163 -9.49 16.45 -3.90
C ASN A 163 -9.15 15.13 -4.63
N ASN A 164 -10.15 14.31 -4.94
CA ASN A 164 -9.97 12.97 -5.53
C ASN A 164 -9.04 12.08 -4.68
N ILE A 165 -9.21 12.14 -3.36
CA ILE A 165 -8.43 11.35 -2.41
C ILE A 165 -9.33 10.28 -1.80
N THR A 166 -8.85 9.04 -1.75
CA THR A 166 -9.45 7.96 -0.99
C THR A 166 -8.41 7.32 -0.08
N GLU A 167 -8.84 7.00 1.12
CA GLU A 167 -8.03 6.33 2.13
C GLU A 167 -8.73 5.05 2.54
N THR A 168 -7.97 3.95 2.65
CA THR A 168 -8.49 2.66 3.12
C THR A 168 -7.65 2.19 4.30
N THR A 169 -8.32 1.90 5.41
CA THR A 169 -7.72 1.29 6.60
C THR A 169 -8.15 -0.17 6.68
N PHE A 170 -7.21 -1.04 7.01
CA PHE A 170 -7.47 -2.47 7.16
C PHE A 170 -6.64 -3.08 8.30
N LYS A 171 -7.21 -4.10 8.95
CA LYS A 171 -6.47 -5.05 9.80
C LYS A 171 -5.92 -6.15 8.88
N TRP A 172 -4.71 -6.63 9.14
CA TRP A 172 -4.06 -7.62 8.30
C TRP A 172 -3.35 -8.72 9.10
N VAL A 173 -3.20 -9.88 8.45
CA VAL A 173 -2.28 -10.96 8.85
C VAL A 173 -1.47 -11.38 7.63
N TYR A 174 -0.17 -11.53 7.80
CA TYR A 174 0.79 -11.90 6.77
C TYR A 174 1.47 -13.23 7.09
N GLN A 175 1.59 -14.09 6.09
CA GLN A 175 2.32 -15.33 6.16
C GLN A 175 3.68 -15.19 5.42
N PRO A 176 4.77 -14.87 6.15
CA PRO A 176 6.08 -14.63 5.54
C PRO A 176 6.73 -15.87 4.92
N ASP A 177 6.32 -17.09 5.31
CA ASP A 177 6.90 -18.35 4.79
C ASP A 177 6.34 -18.78 3.43
N GLY A 178 5.27 -18.12 2.95
CA GLY A 178 4.62 -18.41 1.67
C GLY A 178 3.66 -19.59 1.67
N SER A 179 3.46 -20.26 2.81
CA SER A 179 2.38 -21.23 2.98
C SER A 179 1.01 -20.55 2.94
N LEU A 180 -0.03 -21.37 2.81
CA LEU A 180 -1.42 -20.89 2.79
C LEU A 180 -2.04 -20.80 4.19
N THR A 181 -1.31 -21.19 5.23
CA THR A 181 -1.76 -21.16 6.62
C THR A 181 -1.30 -19.87 7.27
N PHE A 182 -2.21 -19.12 7.88
CA PHE A 182 -1.87 -17.88 8.57
C PHE A 182 -1.30 -18.17 9.96
N PRO A 183 -0.32 -17.36 10.42
CA PRO A 183 0.10 -17.38 11.82
C PRO A 183 -1.08 -17.16 12.77
N ALA A 184 -1.03 -17.77 13.95
CA ALA A 184 -1.99 -17.48 15.01
C ALA A 184 -1.91 -15.99 15.39
N GLN A 185 -3.08 -15.37 15.59
CA GLN A 185 -3.20 -14.00 16.07
C GLN A 185 -3.13 -13.93 17.59
#